data_AF-A0A958PDQ6-F1
#
_entry.id   AF-A0A958PDQ6-F1
#
_cell.length_a   1.000
_cell.length_b   1.000
_cell.length_c   1.000
_cell.angle_alpha   90.00
_cell.angle_beta   90.00
_cell.angle_gamma   90.00
#
_symmetry.space_group_name_H-M   'P 1'
#
loop_
_entity.id
_entity.type
_entity.pdbx_description
1 polymer ?
#
loop_
_entity_poly.entity_id
_entity_poly.type
_entity_poly.pdbx_seq_one_letter_code
_entity_poly.pdbx_strand_id
1 'polypeptide(L)'
;MKKKTNKKNAKTDEPIGNLKRIADFLPPPEQLLPPEEVRKITLALDEETIELFKQMAEDHGTKYQRMMREVLKGYAKKYGT
;
A
#
# COMPACT_ATOMS: atom_id res chain seq x y z
N MET A 1 -38.83 -13.43 -6.43
CA MET A 1 -38.00 -12.62 -5.51
C MET A 1 -37.42 -11.42 -6.25
N LYS A 2 -37.46 -10.25 -5.60
CA LYS A 2 -37.02 -8.90 -6.03
C LYS A 2 -35.46 -8.84 -6.05
N LYS A 3 -34.71 -8.00 -6.78
CA LYS A 3 -34.92 -6.85 -7.67
C LYS A 3 -33.63 -6.64 -8.51
N LYS A 4 -33.78 -6.08 -9.72
CA LYS A 4 -32.71 -5.55 -10.61
C LYS A 4 -31.90 -4.42 -9.95
N THR A 5 -30.61 -4.29 -10.30
CA THR A 5 -29.92 -2.99 -10.43
C THR A 5 -28.83 -3.05 -11.52
N ASN A 6 -29.20 -2.58 -12.71
CA ASN A 6 -28.27 -2.29 -13.81
C ASN A 6 -27.76 -0.85 -13.60
N LYS A 7 -26.60 -0.67 -12.96
CA LYS A 7 -26.01 0.66 -12.76
C LYS A 7 -25.18 1.03 -13.99
N LYS A 8 -25.87 1.58 -15.01
CA LYS A 8 -25.24 2.23 -16.15
C LYS A 8 -24.53 3.49 -15.66
N ASN A 9 -23.22 3.41 -15.47
CA ASN A 9 -22.41 4.61 -15.30
C ASN A 9 -22.18 5.17 -16.72
N ALA A 10 -23.10 6.02 -17.17
CA ALA A 10 -22.90 6.82 -18.37
C ALA A 10 -21.71 7.77 -18.11
N LYS A 11 -20.57 7.48 -18.72
CA LYS A 11 -19.46 8.42 -18.83
C LYS A 11 -19.49 8.99 -20.25
N THR A 12 -19.81 10.29 -20.29
CA THR A 12 -19.35 11.34 -21.20
C THR A 12 -19.28 11.01 -22.70
N ASP A 13 -20.17 11.65 -23.47
CA ASP A 13 -20.21 11.73 -24.95
C ASP A 13 -18.99 12.47 -25.54
N GLU A 14 -17.78 12.00 -25.25
CA GLU A 14 -16.56 12.42 -25.95
C GLU A 14 -16.22 11.38 -27.02
N PRO A 15 -15.68 11.79 -28.19
CA PRO A 15 -15.24 10.85 -29.21
C PRO A 15 -14.01 10.10 -28.72
N ILE A 16 -14.23 9.06 -27.93
CA ILE A 16 -13.22 8.09 -27.55
C ILE A 16 -12.82 7.40 -28.86
N GLY A 17 -11.59 7.63 -29.33
CA GLY A 17 -11.08 7.09 -30.58
C GLY A 17 -11.08 5.55 -30.65
N ASN A 18 -10.33 4.97 -31.59
CA ASN A 18 -10.29 3.51 -31.78
C ASN A 18 -9.73 2.79 -30.53
N LEU A 19 -10.62 2.34 -29.64
CA LEU A 19 -10.28 1.55 -28.46
C LEU A 19 -9.84 0.15 -28.89
N LYS A 20 -8.59 -0.21 -28.59
CA LYS A 20 -8.10 -1.57 -28.75
C LYS A 20 -8.35 -2.35 -27.46
N ARG A 21 -9.17 -3.41 -27.53
CA ARG A 21 -9.43 -4.29 -26.38
C ARG A 21 -8.18 -5.11 -26.08
N ILE A 22 -7.58 -4.88 -24.92
CA ILE A 22 -6.41 -5.62 -24.42
C ILE A 22 -6.94 -6.82 -23.61
N ALA A 23 -6.26 -7.96 -23.71
CA ALA A 23 -6.55 -9.10 -22.85
C ALA A 23 -6.22 -8.75 -21.39
N ASP A 24 -7.00 -9.28 -20.44
CA ASP A 24 -6.70 -9.10 -19.02
C ASP A 24 -5.40 -9.84 -18.69
N PHE A 25 -4.36 -9.09 -18.34
CA PHE A 25 -3.01 -9.59 -18.06
C PHE A 25 -2.67 -9.49 -16.57
N LEU A 26 -3.61 -9.02 -15.75
CA LEU A 26 -3.35 -8.87 -14.33
C LEU A 26 -3.36 -10.25 -13.67
N PRO A 27 -2.28 -10.61 -12.96
CA PRO A 27 -2.29 -11.76 -12.08
C PRO A 27 -3.43 -11.63 -11.05
N PRO A 28 -3.98 -12.75 -10.57
CA PRO A 28 -4.91 -12.73 -9.45
C PRO A 28 -4.28 -12.00 -8.23
N PRO A 29 -5.09 -11.33 -7.39
CA PRO A 29 -4.60 -10.48 -6.30
C PRO A 29 -3.56 -11.16 -5.39
N GLU A 30 -3.69 -12.46 -5.17
CA GLU A 30 -2.79 -13.27 -4.36
C GLU A 30 -1.37 -13.39 -4.96
N GLN A 31 -1.23 -13.23 -6.28
CA GLN A 31 0.05 -13.27 -6.99
C GLN A 31 0.68 -11.89 -7.19
N LEU A 32 -0.07 -10.80 -6.97
CA LEU A 32 0.44 -9.44 -7.13
C LEU A 32 1.38 -9.03 -5.99
N LEU A 33 1.13 -9.52 -4.77
CA LEU A 33 1.87 -9.14 -3.56
C LEU A 33 2.04 -10.37 -2.66
N PRO A 34 3.11 -11.16 -2.82
CA PRO A 34 3.41 -12.21 -1.86
C PRO A 34 3.57 -11.60 -0.45
N PRO A 35 3.11 -12.29 0.61
CA PRO A 35 3.24 -11.80 1.96
C PRO A 35 4.73 -11.67 2.33
N GLU A 36 5.13 -10.53 2.88
CA GLU A 36 6.48 -10.37 3.43
C GLU A 36 6.63 -11.26 4.67
N GLU A 37 7.74 -12.00 4.76
CA GLU A 37 8.11 -12.71 5.98
C GLU A 37 8.47 -11.70 7.08
N VAL A 38 7.66 -11.63 8.12
CA VAL A 38 7.88 -10.71 9.25
C VAL A 38 8.30 -11.49 10.50
N ARG A 39 9.46 -11.14 11.06
CA ARG A 39 9.91 -11.63 12.38
C ARG A 39 9.73 -10.54 13.43
N LYS A 40 9.15 -10.91 14.58
CA LYS A 40 9.02 -10.01 15.74
C LYS A 40 10.35 -9.97 16.49
N ILE A 41 10.80 -8.77 16.80
CA ILE A 41 11.97 -8.51 17.65
C ILE A 41 11.58 -7.56 18.78
N THR A 42 12.31 -7.60 19.87
CA THR A 42 12.24 -6.60 20.95
C THR A 42 13.48 -5.72 20.85
N LEU A 43 13.29 -4.41 20.77
CA LEU A 43 14.35 -3.40 20.70
C LEU A 43 14.08 -2.33 21.76
N ALA A 44 15.09 -1.99 22.55
CA ALA A 44 15.02 -0.84 23.45
C ALA A 44 15.30 0.43 22.65
N LEU A 45 14.46 1.45 22.83
CA LEU A 45 14.58 2.77 22.21
C LEU A 45 14.34 3.82 23.29
N ASP A 46 14.94 4.99 23.13
CA ASP A 46 14.65 6.14 23.97
C ASP A 46 13.24 6.70 23.70
N GLU A 47 12.75 7.51 24.65
CA GLU A 47 11.42 8.12 24.58
C GLU A 47 11.33 9.13 23.44
N GLU A 48 12.37 9.94 23.24
CA GLU A 48 12.45 10.96 22.19
C GLU A 48 12.26 10.36 20.78
N THR A 49 12.93 9.23 20.48
CA THR A 49 12.77 8.53 19.20
C THR A 49 11.34 8.05 19.02
N ILE A 50 10.73 7.48 20.06
CA ILE A 50 9.35 6.98 19.98
C ILE A 50 8.37 8.13 19.73
N GLU A 51 8.53 9.27 20.41
CA GLU A 51 7.68 10.45 20.23
C GLU A 51 7.82 11.04 18.83
N LEU A 52 9.04 11.15 18.31
CA LEU A 52 9.31 11.62 16.95
C LEU A 52 8.53 10.79 15.91
N PHE A 53 8.60 9.46 16.01
CA PHE A 53 7.88 8.58 15.08
C PHE A 53 6.36 8.61 15.26
N LYS A 54 5.85 8.87 16.47
CA LYS A 54 4.41 9.04 16.70
C LYS A 54 3.89 10.29 16.00
N GLN A 55 4.56 11.44 16.20
CA GLN A 55 4.19 12.71 15.57
C GLN A 55 4.20 12.60 14.05
N MET A 56 5.28 12.08 13.46
CA MET A 56 5.35 11.89 12.01
C MET A 56 4.27 10.93 11.49
N ALA A 57 3.90 9.91 12.26
CA ALA A 57 2.88 8.96 11.84
C ALA A 57 1.47 9.56 11.84
N GLU A 58 1.18 10.47 12.76
CA GLU A 58 -0.06 11.24 12.79
C GLU A 58 -0.16 12.14 11.55
N ASP A 59 0.91 12.88 11.22
CA ASP A 59 0.96 13.76 10.05
C ASP A 59 0.75 13.01 8.72
N HIS A 60 1.26 11.78 8.64
CA HIS A 60 1.22 10.96 7.42
C HIS A 60 0.05 9.95 7.39
N GLY A 61 -0.80 9.94 8.41
CA GLY A 61 -1.94 9.01 8.50
C GLY A 61 -1.54 7.54 8.49
N THR A 62 -0.45 7.18 9.17
CA THR A 62 0.11 5.83 9.20
C THR A 62 0.38 5.36 10.63
N LYS A 63 0.86 4.13 10.79
CA LYS A 63 1.28 3.60 12.09
C LYS A 63 2.77 3.88 12.31
N TYR A 64 3.17 4.38 13.48
CA TYR A 64 4.58 4.67 13.79
C TYR A 64 5.49 3.43 13.60
N GLN A 65 5.00 2.23 13.93
CA GLN A 65 5.77 1.00 13.71
C GLN A 65 6.07 0.75 12.22
N ARG A 66 5.19 1.20 11.31
CA ARG A 66 5.42 1.10 9.87
C ARG A 66 6.55 2.03 9.45
N MET A 67 6.54 3.28 9.94
CA MET A 67 7.61 4.24 9.63
C MET A 67 8.97 3.73 10.13
N MET A 68 9.03 3.23 11.35
CA MET A 68 10.24 2.62 11.90
C MET A 68 10.75 1.44 11.03
N ARG A 69 9.84 0.58 10.56
CA ARG A 69 10.21 -0.53 9.65
C ARG A 69 10.79 -0.02 8.33
N GLU A 70 10.22 1.02 7.72
CA GLU A 70 10.73 1.58 6.47
C GLU A 70 12.12 2.21 6.64
N VAL A 71 12.36 2.89 7.77
CA VAL A 71 13.68 3.43 8.08
C VAL A 71 14.72 2.31 8.21
N LEU A 72 14.41 1.26 8.98
CA LEU A 72 15.29 0.10 9.13
C LEU A 72 15.52 -0.62 7.79
N LYS A 73 14.48 -0.79 6.98
CA LYS A 73 14.56 -1.38 5.63
C LYS A 73 15.46 -0.55 4.72
N GLY A 74 15.32 0.77 4.73
CA GLY A 74 16.17 1.69 3.97
C GLY A 74 17.63 1.68 4.41
N TYR A 75 17.87 1.68 5.72
CA TYR A 75 19.21 1.57 6.29
C TYR A 75 19.88 0.24 5.90
N ALA A 76 19.19 -0.88 6.10
CA ALA A 76 19.68 -2.20 5.74
C ALA A 76 19.91 -2.34 4.23
N LYS A 77 19.08 -1.76 3.37
CA LYS A 77 19.30 -1.76 1.91
C LYS A 77 20.54 -0.96 1.52
N LYS A 78 20.83 0.12 2.25
CA LYS A 78 21.97 1.01 1.95
C LYS A 78 23.30 0.46 2.46
N TYR A 79 23.30 -0.21 3.61
CA TYR A 79 24.52 -0.62 4.31
C TYR A 79 24.62 -2.13 4.57
N GLY A 80 23.58 -2.91 4.29
CA GLY A 80 23.62 -4.37 4.31
C GLY A 80 24.36 -4.89 3.08
N THR A 81 25.33 -5.76 3.34
CA THR A 81 26.20 -6.39 2.32
C THR A 81 25.45 -7.46 1.54
#